data_AF-A0ABD7GC21-F1
#
_entry.id   AF-A0ABD7GC21-F1
#
_cell.length_a   1.000
_cell.length_b   1.000
_cell.length_c   1.000
_cell.angle_alpha   90.00
_cell.angle_beta   90.00
_cell.angle_gamma   90.00
#
_symmetry.space_group_name_H-M   'P 1'
#
loop_
_entity.id
_entity.type
_entity.pdbx_description
1 polymer ?
#
loop_
_entity_poly.entity_id
_entity_poly.type
_entity_poly.pdbx_seq_one_letter_code
_entity_poly.pdbx_strand_id
1 'polypeptide(L)' 'MPAKRQLNGIMVGTVTHGLFAHRGADVVLIGTPDGVITQ' A
#
# COMPACT_ATOMS: atom_id res chain seq x y z
N MET A 1 -9.07 -9.87 -17.13
CA MET A 1 -9.74 -9.16 -16.00
C MET A 1 -8.64 -8.67 -15.06
N PRO A 2 -8.50 -7.36 -14.78
CA PRO A 2 -7.35 -6.84 -14.05
C PRO A 2 -7.45 -7.21 -12.56
N ALA A 3 -6.38 -7.83 -12.04
CA ALA A 3 -6.29 -8.53 -10.76
C ALA A 3 -6.43 -7.66 -9.48
N LYS A 4 -6.87 -6.40 -9.55
CA LYS A 4 -6.87 -5.47 -8.39
C LYS A 4 -8.10 -5.57 -7.49
N ARG A 5 -9.23 -6.11 -7.94
CA ARG A 5 -10.52 -5.97 -7.23
C ARG A 5 -10.90 -7.10 -6.28
N GLN A 6 -10.10 -8.16 -6.15
CA GLN A 6 -10.55 -9.40 -5.50
C GLN A 6 -10.07 -9.63 -4.04
N LEU A 7 -9.23 -8.79 -3.42
CA LEU A 7 -8.81 -9.09 -2.04
C LEU A 7 -9.83 -8.68 -0.96
N ASN A 8 -10.44 -7.51 -1.10
CA ASN A 8 -11.39 -7.01 -0.11
C ASN A 8 -12.76 -7.71 -0.30
N GLY A 9 -12.95 -8.86 0.37
CA GLY A 9 -14.24 -9.57 0.42
C GLY A 9 -14.21 -11.07 0.10
N ILE A 10 -13.06 -11.65 -0.31
CA ILE A 10 -12.95 -13.10 -0.59
C ILE A 10 -12.59 -13.91 0.65
N MET A 11 -11.89 -13.35 1.63
CA MET A 11 -11.44 -14.07 2.83
C MET A 11 -12.34 -13.73 4.02
N VAL A 12 -13.33 -14.59 4.26
CA VAL A 12 -14.19 -14.50 5.45
C VAL A 12 -13.31 -14.64 6.70
N GLY A 13 -13.41 -13.68 7.63
CA GLY A 13 -12.64 -13.67 8.88
C GLY A 13 -11.33 -12.86 8.85
N THR A 14 -10.95 -12.26 7.72
CA THR A 14 -9.80 -11.35 7.69
C THR A 14 -10.16 -9.99 8.23
N VAL A 15 -9.41 -9.52 9.22
CA VAL A 15 -9.68 -8.25 9.91
C VAL A 15 -9.08 -7.06 9.13
N THR A 16 -7.83 -7.18 8.67
CA THR A 16 -7.13 -6.10 7.97
C THR A 16 -6.19 -6.64 6.89
N HIS A 17 -6.22 -6.04 5.71
CA HIS A 17 -5.19 -6.25 4.69
C HIS A 17 -4.06 -5.23 4.89
N GLY A 18 -2.82 -5.67 5.03
CA GLY A 18 -1.64 -4.79 5.11
C GLY A 18 -1.27 -4.07 3.81
N LEU A 19 -2.17 -4.10 2.82
CA LEU A 19 -1.99 -3.46 1.52
C LEU A 19 -2.70 -2.11 1.49
N PHE A 20 -1.94 -1.04 1.62
CA PHE A 20 -2.42 0.34 1.63
C PHE A 20 -2.56 0.89 0.21
N ALA A 21 -3.37 0.23 -0.63
CA ALA A 21 -3.54 0.58 -2.05
C ALA A 21 -4.73 1.52 -2.33
N HIS A 22 -5.75 1.51 -1.46
CA HIS A 22 -6.89 2.43 -1.57
C HIS A 22 -6.59 3.82 -0.99
N ARG A 23 -5.68 3.89 -0.01
CA ARG A 23 -5.09 5.11 0.53
C ARG A 23 -3.60 4.84 0.76
N GLY A 24 -2.80 5.25 -0.22
CA GLY A 24 -1.33 5.17 -0.13
C GLY A 24 -0.76 6.32 0.69
N ALA A 25 0.56 6.49 0.63
CA ALA A 25 1.23 7.64 1.22
C ALA A 25 0.92 8.91 0.41
N ASP A 26 0.73 10.04 1.11
CA ASP A 26 0.57 11.36 0.50
C ASP A 26 1.91 11.99 0.10
N VAL A 27 2.97 11.71 0.87
CA VAL A 27 4.37 12.09 0.62
C VAL A 27 5.26 10.96 1.11
N VAL A 28 6.34 10.66 0.39
CA VAL A 28 7.33 9.65 0.81
C VAL A 28 8.68 10.31 1.06
N LEU A 29 9.20 10.17 2.28
CA LEU A 29 10.58 10.55 2.62
C LEU A 29 11.43 9.29 2.68
N ILE A 30 12.41 9.19 1.77
CA ILE A 30 13.29 8.03 1.62
C ILE A 30 14.68 8.39 2.11
N GLY A 31 15.17 7.69 3.14
CA GLY A 31 16.57 7.79 3.56
C GLY A 31 17.47 7.01 2.60
N THR A 32 18.39 7.69 1.93
CA THR A 32 19.45 7.07 1.11
C THR A 32 20.83 7.40 1.70
N PRO A 33 21.90 6.70 1.27
CA PRO A 33 23.26 7.03 1.69
C PRO A 33 23.67 8.48 1.37
N ASP A 34 23.06 9.07 0.35
CA ASP A 34 23.37 10.43 -0.13
C ASP A 34 22.46 11.50 0.50
N GLY A 35 21.46 11.11 1.31
CA GLY A 35 20.55 12.02 2.00
C GLY A 35 19.07 11.62 1.90
N VAL A 36 18.18 12.57 2.22
CA VAL A 36 16.72 12.33 2.16
C VAL A 36 16.19 12.70 0.77
N ILE A 37 15.46 11.78 0.15
CA ILE A 37 14.72 12.01 -1.10
C ILE A 37 13.23 12.12 -0.78
N THR A 38 12.56 13.13 -1.34
CA THR A 38 11.11 13.29 -1.24
C THR A 38 10.45 12.88 -2.56
N GLN A 39 9.41 12.04 -2.52
CA GLN A 39 8.57 11.64 -3.65
C GLN A 39 7.10 11.94 -3.39
#